data_AF-A0A069PF19-F1
#
_entry.id   AF-A0A069PF19-F1
#
_cell.length_a   1.000
_cell.length_b   1.000
_cell.length_c   1.000
_cell.angle_alpha   90.00
_cell.angle_beta   90.00
_cell.angle_gamma   90.00
#
_symmetry.space_group_name_H-M   'P 1'
#
loop_
_entity.id
_entity.type
_entity.pdbx_description
1 polymer ?
#
loop_
_entity_poly.entity_id
_entity_poly.type
_entity_poly.pdbx_seq_one_letter_code
_entity_poly.pdbx_strand_id
1 'polypeptide(L)'
;MNHPLSNVAFGKATQSAASQAVTQPPQRLDTAGKTVEQVWSELSSMLRRSELEPEWICPANLNNDPDEATSGARFGRSWPESYARDRIAVSVHIGMSEGWIVHVDWIFRPELDNSTRRAYAVMPLLRAKVFSSNQAWDLARFIAHALDVA
;
A
#
# COMPACT_ATOMS: atom_id res chain seq x y z
N MET A 1 16.99 -53.85 30.77
CA MET A 1 16.79 -52.48 31.29
C MET A 1 16.30 -51.62 30.13
N ASN A 2 14.99 -51.46 29.99
CA ASN A 2 14.38 -50.63 28.95
C ASN A 2 13.90 -49.33 29.59
N HIS A 3 14.44 -48.20 29.15
CA HIS A 3 13.88 -46.88 29.46
C HIS A 3 12.79 -46.54 28.43
N PRO A 4 11.56 -46.17 28.83
CA PRO A 4 10.61 -45.54 27.93
C PRO A 4 10.86 -44.02 27.88
N LEU A 5 11.05 -43.48 26.66
CA LEU A 5 11.04 -42.04 26.41
C LEU A 5 9.59 -41.55 26.41
N SER A 6 9.29 -40.61 27.31
CA SER A 6 8.03 -39.91 27.45
C SER A 6 7.82 -38.93 26.27
N ASN A 7 6.74 -39.11 25.52
CA ASN A 7 6.29 -38.14 24.52
C ASN A 7 5.61 -36.96 25.21
N VAL A 8 6.19 -35.76 25.11
CA VAL A 8 5.58 -34.50 25.55
C VAL A 8 4.58 -34.04 24.49
N ALA A 9 3.31 -33.90 24.86
CA ALA A 9 2.28 -33.37 23.99
C ALA A 9 2.42 -31.83 23.89
N PHE A 10 2.69 -31.32 22.69
CA PHE A 10 2.62 -29.89 22.41
C PHE A 10 1.15 -29.45 22.37
N GLY A 11 0.80 -28.48 23.22
CA GLY A 11 -0.54 -27.91 23.31
C GLY A 11 -1.01 -27.32 21.98
N LYS A 12 -2.25 -27.63 21.59
CA LYS A 12 -2.91 -27.02 20.44
C LYS A 12 -3.06 -25.51 20.70
N ALA A 13 -2.45 -24.69 19.85
CA ALA A 13 -2.72 -23.26 19.82
C ALA A 13 -4.20 -23.04 19.43
N THR A 14 -4.96 -22.43 20.33
CA THR A 14 -6.33 -21.99 20.07
C THR A 14 -6.26 -20.87 19.03
N GLN A 15 -6.76 -21.11 17.81
CA GLN A 15 -7.00 -20.04 16.84
C GLN A 15 -8.02 -19.08 17.44
N SER A 16 -7.58 -17.87 17.78
CA SER A 16 -8.49 -16.76 18.03
C SER A 16 -9.22 -16.46 16.72
N ALA A 17 -10.53 -16.71 16.69
CA ALA A 17 -11.38 -16.35 15.58
C ALA A 17 -11.50 -14.82 15.55
N ALA A 18 -10.55 -14.15 14.89
CA ALA A 18 -10.75 -12.78 14.47
C ALA A 18 -11.95 -12.78 13.50
N SER A 19 -13.04 -12.14 13.89
CA SER A 19 -14.19 -11.96 13.01
C SER A 19 -13.72 -11.21 11.78
N GLN A 20 -13.62 -11.90 10.65
CA GLN A 20 -13.39 -11.26 9.36
C GLN A 20 -14.69 -10.54 9.00
N ALA A 21 -14.74 -9.24 9.28
CA ALA A 21 -15.66 -8.38 8.55
C ALA A 21 -15.25 -8.48 7.08
N VAL A 22 -16.08 -9.16 6.28
CA VAL A 22 -15.89 -9.21 4.84
C VAL A 22 -16.27 -7.83 4.31
N THR A 23 -15.32 -6.91 4.32
CA THR A 23 -15.45 -5.62 3.66
C THR A 23 -15.63 -5.90 2.17
N GLN A 24 -16.81 -5.63 1.62
CA GLN A 24 -17.02 -5.70 0.18
C GLN A 24 -15.96 -4.86 -0.53
N PRO A 25 -15.39 -5.33 -1.66
CA PRO A 25 -14.39 -4.58 -2.38
C PRO A 25 -14.97 -3.22 -2.79
N PRO A 26 -14.22 -2.12 -2.63
CA PRO A 26 -14.70 -0.81 -3.00
C PRO A 26 -14.99 -0.70 -4.50
N GLN A 27 -15.81 0.30 -4.87
CA GLN A 27 -15.89 0.75 -6.25
C GLN A 27 -14.49 1.14 -6.75
N ARG A 28 -14.13 0.72 -7.95
CA ARG A 28 -12.84 1.07 -8.57
C ARG A 28 -12.78 2.56 -8.90
N LEU A 29 -11.63 3.16 -8.66
CA LEU A 29 -11.28 4.50 -9.09
C LEU A 29 -10.95 4.48 -10.58
N ASP A 30 -11.55 5.39 -11.34
CA ASP A 30 -11.02 5.73 -12.65
C ASP A 30 -9.77 6.59 -12.45
N THR A 31 -8.60 6.11 -12.82
CA THR A 31 -7.33 6.84 -12.64
C THR A 31 -6.81 7.44 -13.95
N ALA A 32 -7.47 7.15 -15.08
CA ALA A 32 -7.00 7.55 -16.40
C ALA A 32 -6.98 9.07 -16.55
N GLY A 33 -5.84 9.62 -16.97
CA GLY A 33 -5.65 11.06 -17.18
C GLY A 33 -5.70 11.91 -15.91
N LYS A 34 -5.80 11.31 -14.71
CA LYS A 34 -5.84 12.04 -13.45
C LYS A 34 -4.44 12.39 -12.95
N THR A 35 -4.35 13.36 -12.05
CA THR A 35 -3.14 13.66 -11.31
C THR A 35 -3.08 12.88 -9.98
N VAL A 36 -1.91 12.86 -9.34
CA VAL A 36 -1.73 12.30 -7.99
C VAL A 36 -2.70 12.94 -6.99
N GLU A 37 -2.89 14.25 -7.06
CA GLU A 37 -3.83 14.97 -6.19
C GLU A 37 -5.29 14.55 -6.40
N GLN A 38 -5.71 14.39 -7.65
CA GLN A 38 -7.08 13.98 -7.97
C GLN A 38 -7.36 12.55 -7.47
N VAL A 39 -6.45 11.61 -7.72
CA VAL A 39 -6.59 10.23 -7.22
C VAL A 39 -6.57 10.20 -5.68
N TRP A 40 -5.69 10.98 -5.04
CA TRP A 40 -5.67 11.11 -3.58
C TRP A 40 -6.98 11.65 -3.02
N SER A 41 -7.54 12.70 -3.62
CA SER A 41 -8.80 13.32 -3.20
C SER A 41 -9.97 12.33 -3.26
N GLU A 42 -10.08 11.58 -4.36
CA GLU A 42 -11.13 10.58 -4.55
C GLU A 42 -10.96 9.39 -3.60
N LEU A 43 -9.74 8.87 -3.46
CA LEU A 43 -9.44 7.80 -2.52
C LEU A 43 -9.76 8.21 -1.07
N SER A 44 -9.39 9.44 -0.68
CA SER A 44 -9.72 9.99 0.63
C SER A 44 -11.22 10.11 0.84
N SER A 45 -11.97 10.49 -0.21
CA SER A 45 -13.43 10.55 -0.17
C SER A 45 -14.09 9.17 -0.01
N MET A 46 -13.50 8.13 -0.62
CA MET A 46 -13.96 6.75 -0.44
C MET A 46 -13.64 6.21 0.96
N LEU A 47 -12.44 6.49 1.47
CA LEU A 47 -12.02 6.07 2.82
C LEU A 47 -12.88 6.72 3.91
N ARG A 48 -13.23 8.00 3.78
CA ARG A 48 -14.17 8.68 4.68
C ARG A 48 -15.58 8.09 4.70
N ARG A 49 -15.96 7.39 3.64
CA ARG A 49 -17.27 6.72 3.52
C ARG A 49 -17.20 5.24 3.90
N SER A 50 -16.02 4.75 4.30
CA SER A 50 -15.80 3.40 4.77
C SER A 50 -15.47 3.40 6.27
N GLU A 51 -15.38 2.20 6.85
CA GLU A 51 -14.90 2.01 8.23
C GLU A 51 -13.37 1.92 8.31
N LEU A 52 -12.67 2.24 7.21
CA LEU A 52 -11.21 2.10 7.07
C LEU A 52 -10.49 3.45 7.00
N GLU A 53 -11.07 4.52 7.56
CA GLU A 53 -10.40 5.82 7.60
C GLU A 53 -9.07 5.71 8.38
N PRO A 54 -7.93 6.07 7.76
CA PRO A 54 -6.64 6.08 8.43
C PRO A 54 -6.52 7.30 9.36
N GLU A 55 -5.51 7.30 10.23
CA GLU A 55 -5.11 8.49 11.00
C GLU A 55 -4.82 9.67 10.05
N TRP A 56 -4.12 9.37 8.95
CA TRP A 56 -3.93 10.28 7.84
C TRP A 56 -3.67 9.50 6.55
N ILE A 57 -3.99 10.15 5.42
CA ILE A 57 -3.59 9.76 4.07
C ILE A 57 -3.16 11.01 3.31
N CYS A 58 -2.02 10.95 2.64
CA CYS A 58 -1.45 12.10 1.93
C CYS A 58 -0.62 11.65 0.72
N PRO A 59 -0.35 12.55 -0.24
CA PRO A 59 0.70 12.31 -1.21
C PRO A 59 2.06 12.18 -0.53
N ALA A 60 2.94 11.34 -1.07
CA ALA A 60 4.25 11.09 -0.50
C ALA A 60 5.15 12.35 -0.48
N ASN A 61 5.02 13.20 -1.50
CA ASN A 61 5.69 14.49 -1.60
C ASN A 61 4.85 15.61 -0.96
N LEU A 62 4.80 15.65 0.37
CA LEU A 62 3.98 16.58 1.15
C LEU A 62 4.23 18.07 0.83
N ASN A 63 5.45 18.43 0.43
CA ASN A 63 5.85 19.81 0.17
C ASN A 63 5.76 20.19 -1.31
N ASN A 64 5.30 19.28 -2.17
CA ASN A 64 5.33 19.44 -3.63
C ASN A 64 6.72 19.84 -4.15
N ASP A 65 7.76 19.26 -3.54
CA ASP A 65 9.17 19.50 -3.85
C ASP A 65 9.46 19.18 -5.33
N PRO A 66 10.17 20.04 -6.07
CA PRO A 66 10.56 19.77 -7.45
C PRO A 66 11.45 18.53 -7.64
N ASP A 67 12.21 18.11 -6.62
CA ASP A 67 13.01 16.89 -6.65
C ASP A 67 12.16 15.64 -6.34
N GLU A 68 11.48 15.15 -7.38
CA GLU A 68 10.63 13.95 -7.29
C GLU A 68 11.42 12.66 -7.03
N ALA A 69 12.72 12.62 -7.33
CA ALA A 69 13.54 11.44 -7.10
C ALA A 69 13.74 11.19 -5.60
N THR A 70 13.83 12.26 -4.82
CA THR A 70 13.99 12.19 -3.36
C THR A 70 12.64 12.20 -2.64
N SER A 71 11.72 13.07 -3.08
CA SER A 71 10.50 13.38 -2.33
C SER A 71 9.27 12.59 -2.79
N GLY A 72 9.33 11.92 -3.95
CA GLY A 72 8.20 11.24 -4.58
C GLY A 72 7.38 12.16 -5.50
N ALA A 73 6.30 11.62 -6.06
CA ALA A 73 5.51 12.30 -7.08
C ALA A 73 4.86 13.59 -6.59
N ARG A 74 4.97 14.66 -7.39
CA ARG A 74 4.28 15.93 -7.17
C ARG A 74 2.78 15.80 -7.37
N PHE A 75 2.03 16.72 -6.77
CA PHE A 75 0.57 16.74 -6.82
C PHE A 75 0.02 16.80 -8.24
N GLY A 76 0.63 17.64 -9.08
CA GLY A 76 0.24 17.82 -10.48
C GLY A 76 0.80 16.77 -11.45
N ARG A 77 1.61 15.82 -10.96
CA ARG A 77 2.09 14.72 -11.80
C ARG A 77 0.91 13.86 -12.22
N SER A 78 0.86 13.47 -13.48
CA SER A 78 -0.10 12.46 -13.94
C SER A 78 0.06 11.17 -13.15
N TRP A 79 -1.07 10.59 -12.74
CA TRP A 79 -1.12 9.25 -12.20
C TRP A 79 -0.56 8.28 -13.24
N PRO A 80 0.33 7.36 -12.84
CA PRO A 80 0.95 6.46 -13.81
C PRO A 80 -0.08 5.53 -14.42
N GLU A 81 -0.06 5.46 -15.74
CA GLU A 81 -0.83 4.48 -16.49
C GLU A 81 -0.16 3.10 -16.39
N SER A 82 -0.96 2.05 -16.27
CA SER A 82 -0.47 0.68 -16.23
C SER A 82 0.04 0.26 -17.61
N TYR A 83 1.34 0.43 -17.86
CA TYR A 83 2.02 -0.15 -19.01
C TYR A 83 2.47 -1.58 -18.72
N ALA A 84 2.72 -2.39 -19.75
CA ALA A 84 2.98 -3.83 -19.62
C ALA A 84 4.13 -4.23 -18.67
N ARG A 85 5.00 -3.31 -18.26
CA ARG A 85 6.13 -3.57 -17.34
C ARG A 85 6.19 -2.62 -16.13
N ASP A 86 5.21 -1.75 -15.99
CA ASP A 86 5.10 -0.82 -14.89
C ASP A 86 3.93 -1.26 -14.01
N ARG A 87 3.99 -0.96 -12.72
CA ARG A 87 2.90 -1.33 -11.80
C ARG A 87 2.79 -0.37 -10.64
N ILE A 88 1.58 -0.23 -10.12
CA ILE A 88 1.37 0.27 -8.77
C ILE A 88 1.53 -0.89 -7.79
N ALA A 89 2.20 -0.63 -6.68
CA ALA A 89 2.31 -1.55 -5.57
C ALA A 89 1.73 -0.91 -4.31
N VAL A 90 1.03 -1.72 -3.51
CA VAL A 90 0.56 -1.34 -2.18
C VAL A 90 1.28 -2.22 -1.16
N SER A 91 2.00 -1.62 -0.23
CA SER A 91 2.78 -2.35 0.78
C SER A 91 2.51 -1.84 2.20
N VAL A 92 2.70 -2.72 3.18
CA VAL A 92 2.54 -2.41 4.60
C VAL A 92 3.91 -2.41 5.27
N HIS A 93 4.21 -1.33 5.97
CA HIS A 93 5.48 -1.11 6.67
C HIS A 93 5.21 -0.80 8.15
N ILE A 94 6.14 -1.19 9.02
CA ILE A 94 6.13 -0.73 10.42
C ILE A 94 6.75 0.67 10.44
N GLY A 95 6.04 1.64 11.04
CA GLY A 95 6.53 3.01 11.15
C GLY A 95 7.70 3.13 12.15
N MET A 96 8.45 4.23 12.04
CA MET A 96 9.49 4.58 13.03
C MET A 96 8.90 5.07 14.37
N SER A 97 7.60 5.33 14.41
CA SER A 97 6.81 5.68 15.60
C SER A 97 5.68 4.67 15.75
N GLU A 98 4.90 4.76 16.84
CA GLU A 98 3.70 3.93 17.03
C GLU A 98 2.82 3.97 15.76
N GLY A 99 2.60 2.79 15.17
CA GLY A 99 1.74 2.61 14.01
C GLY A 99 2.38 1.90 12.81
N TRP A 100 1.57 1.78 11.77
CA TRP A 100 1.87 1.11 10.52
C TRP A 100 1.63 2.08 9.36
N ILE A 101 2.50 2.03 8.35
CA ILE A 101 2.40 2.87 7.16
C ILE A 101 2.02 2.00 5.97
N VAL A 102 0.95 2.39 5.27
CA VAL A 102 0.59 1.83 3.98
C VAL A 102 1.18 2.73 2.90
N HIS A 103 2.01 2.14 2.04
CA HIS A 103 2.64 2.83 0.92
C HIS A 103 1.89 2.49 -0.37
N VAL A 104 1.74 3.49 -1.23
CA VAL A 104 1.35 3.31 -2.64
C VAL A 104 2.49 3.84 -3.48
N ASP A 105 3.17 2.92 -4.17
CA ASP A 105 4.38 3.21 -4.93
C ASP A 105 4.19 2.85 -6.40
N TRP A 106 4.73 3.66 -7.29
CA TRP A 106 4.87 3.33 -8.70
C TRP A 106 6.22 2.69 -8.96
N ILE A 107 6.21 1.46 -9.45
CA ILE A 107 7.39 0.72 -9.85
C ILE A 107 7.47 0.76 -11.37
N PHE A 108 8.53 1.38 -11.89
CA PHE A 108 8.69 1.64 -13.32
C PHE A 108 10.12 1.40 -13.78
N ARG A 109 10.31 1.31 -15.09
CA ARG A 109 11.65 1.26 -15.68
C ARG A 109 12.05 2.64 -16.16
N PRO A 110 13.13 3.23 -15.65
CA PRO A 110 13.61 4.50 -16.17
C PRO A 110 14.03 4.33 -17.63
N GLU A 111 13.72 5.33 -18.45
CA GLU A 111 14.28 5.47 -19.80
C GLU A 111 15.74 5.91 -19.65
N LEU A 112 16.64 4.95 -19.46
CA LEU A 112 18.09 5.18 -19.49
C LEU A 112 18.60 4.86 -20.89
N ASP A 113 19.02 5.90 -21.61
CA ASP A 113 19.79 5.76 -22.85
C ASP A 113 21.01 4.86 -22.58
N ASN A 114 21.12 3.76 -23.32
CA ASN A 114 22.27 2.85 -23.37
C ASN A 114 22.59 1.97 -22.14
N SER A 115 21.69 1.76 -21.18
CA SER A 115 21.94 0.76 -20.14
C SER A 115 21.49 -0.65 -20.58
N THR A 116 22.44 -1.60 -20.66
CA THR A 116 22.15 -3.05 -20.82
C THR A 116 21.53 -3.66 -19.56
N ARG A 117 21.34 -2.87 -18.49
CA ARG A 117 20.84 -3.32 -17.20
C ARG A 117 19.34 -3.07 -17.10
N ARG A 118 18.57 -4.14 -16.88
CA ARG A 118 17.16 -4.01 -16.45
C ARG A 118 17.15 -3.46 -15.02
N ALA A 119 16.99 -2.15 -14.87
CA ALA A 119 16.79 -1.50 -13.58
C ALA A 119 15.31 -1.11 -13.44
N TYR A 120 14.78 -1.25 -12.21
CA TYR A 120 13.50 -0.66 -11.82
C TYR A 120 13.78 0.47 -10.84
N ALA A 121 13.01 1.53 -10.95
CA ALA A 121 12.92 2.60 -9.96
C ALA A 121 11.56 2.54 -9.26
N VAL A 122 11.52 3.13 -8.07
CA VAL A 122 10.32 3.23 -7.24
C VAL A 122 10.06 4.70 -7.00
N MET A 123 8.84 5.14 -7.28
CA MET A 123 8.38 6.49 -7.01
C MET A 123 7.23 6.43 -6.01
N PRO A 124 7.43 6.94 -4.78
CA PRO A 124 6.35 7.07 -3.82
C PRO A 124 5.24 7.97 -4.35
N LEU A 125 3.99 7.50 -4.32
CA LEU A 125 2.82 8.27 -4.72
C LEU A 125 2.05 8.75 -3.50
N LEU A 126 1.58 7.82 -2.66
CA LEU A 126 0.76 8.10 -1.48
C LEU A 126 1.30 7.35 -0.26
N ARG A 127 0.99 7.87 0.92
CA ARG A 127 1.21 7.22 2.20
C ARG A 127 -0.02 7.36 3.08
N ALA A 128 -0.29 6.36 3.90
CA ALA A 128 -1.30 6.43 4.96
C ALA A 128 -0.77 5.82 6.25
N LYS A 129 -1.26 6.28 7.40
CA LYS A 129 -0.92 5.72 8.72
C LYS A 129 -2.13 5.20 9.46
N VAL A 130 -1.93 4.09 10.14
CA VAL A 130 -2.91 3.46 11.04
C VAL A 130 -2.22 2.95 12.29
N PHE A 131 -2.99 2.64 13.34
CA PHE A 131 -2.43 2.25 14.64
C PHE A 131 -2.30 0.74 14.85
N SER A 132 -2.88 -0.10 13.98
CA SER A 132 -2.84 -1.56 14.12
C SER A 132 -2.47 -2.28 12.82
N SER A 133 -1.86 -3.46 12.96
CA SER A 133 -1.45 -4.29 11.81
C SER A 133 -2.65 -4.77 10.99
N ASN A 134 -3.73 -5.17 11.66
CA ASN A 134 -4.95 -5.63 11.00
C ASN A 134 -5.54 -4.52 10.14
N GLN A 135 -5.71 -3.32 10.71
CA GLN A 135 -6.19 -2.16 9.97
C GLN A 135 -5.26 -1.81 8.80
N ALA A 136 -3.94 -1.98 8.95
CA ALA A 136 -2.99 -1.71 7.87
C ALA A 136 -3.19 -2.66 6.68
N TRP A 137 -3.40 -3.95 6.95
CA TRP A 137 -3.68 -4.92 5.89
C TRP A 137 -5.05 -4.75 5.26
N ASP A 138 -6.07 -4.41 6.05
CA ASP A 138 -7.42 -4.14 5.52
C ASP A 138 -7.42 -2.88 4.66
N LEU A 139 -6.74 -1.82 5.11
CA LEU A 139 -6.53 -0.60 4.33
C LEU A 139 -5.74 -0.89 3.05
N ALA A 140 -4.66 -1.67 3.12
CA ALA A 140 -3.87 -2.03 1.95
C ALA A 140 -4.70 -2.80 0.90
N ARG A 141 -5.52 -3.77 1.34
CA ARG A 141 -6.44 -4.49 0.43
C ARG A 141 -7.48 -3.55 -0.18
N PHE A 142 -8.08 -2.68 0.64
CA PHE A 142 -9.04 -1.69 0.15
C PHE A 142 -8.43 -0.80 -0.92
N ILE A 143 -7.24 -0.24 -0.66
CA ILE A 143 -6.53 0.62 -1.61
C ILE A 143 -6.16 -0.16 -2.88
N ALA A 144 -5.67 -1.40 -2.75
CA ALA A 144 -5.31 -2.24 -3.90
C ALA A 144 -6.53 -2.53 -4.79
N HIS A 145 -7.70 -2.82 -4.19
CA HIS A 145 -8.94 -2.99 -4.95
C HIS A 145 -9.45 -1.68 -5.55
N ALA A 146 -9.38 -0.58 -4.82
CA ALA A 146 -9.81 0.74 -5.30
C ALA A 146 -8.97 1.19 -6.50
N LEU A 147 -7.67 0.90 -6.52
CA LEU A 147 -6.75 1.24 -7.60
C LEU A 147 -6.65 0.15 -8.70
N ASP A 148 -7.43 -0.92 -8.60
CA ASP A 148 -7.44 -2.06 -9.53
C ASP A 148 -6.06 -2.74 -9.72
N VAL A 149 -5.35 -2.97 -8.60
CA VAL A 149 -3.99 -3.56 -8.58
C VAL A 149 -3.90 -4.82 -7.70
N ALA A 150 -5.06 -5.36 -7.29
CA ALA A 150 -5.20 -6.57 -6.47
C ALA A 150 -5.44 -7.83 -7.30
#